data_AF-A0ABD4KVN4-F1
#
_entry.id   AF-A0ABD4KVN4-F1
#
_cell.length_a   1.000
_cell.length_b   1.000
_cell.length_c   1.000
_cell.angle_alpha   90.00
_cell.angle_beta   90.00
_cell.angle_gamma   90.00
#
_symmetry.space_group_name_H-M   'P 1'
#
loop_
_entity.id
_entity.type
_entity.pdbx_description
1 polymer ?
#
loop_
_entity_poly.entity_id
_entity_poly.type
_entity_poly.pdbx_seq_one_letter_code
_entity_poly.pdbx_strand_id
1 'polypeptide(L)' 'MAKSKYAPSETKYKRWIKEGRGNGCDSGYLPWITVRDVPSDGRSHRVFGHKSQRTHHLLSD' A
#
# COMPACT_ATOMS: atom_id res chain seq x y z
N MET A 1 16.72 -5.37 -19.08
CA MET A 1 15.75 -4.47 -18.43
C MET A 1 16.06 -4.43 -16.95
N ALA A 2 16.39 -3.26 -16.39
CA ALA A 2 16.67 -3.13 -14.97
C ALA A 2 15.42 -3.51 -14.17
N LYS A 3 15.53 -4.48 -13.26
CA LYS A 3 14.43 -4.78 -12.33
C LYS A 3 14.18 -3.52 -11.49
N SER A 4 12.93 -3.07 -11.45
CA SER A 4 12.54 -2.02 -10.50
C SER A 4 12.95 -2.46 -9.10
N LYS A 5 13.69 -1.60 -8.39
CA LYS A 5 14.22 -1.87 -7.03
C LYS A 5 13.14 -2.31 -6.03
N TYR A 6 11.88 -1.97 -6.30
CA TYR A 6 10.76 -2.20 -5.40
C TYR A 6 9.71 -3.16 -5.95
N ALA A 7 9.95 -3.80 -7.10
CA ALA A 7 9.00 -4.75 -7.68
C ALA A 7 8.84 -6.00 -6.79
N PRO A 8 7.63 -6.29 -6.29
CA PRO A 8 7.32 -7.54 -5.62
C PRO A 8 7.58 -8.75 -6.53
N SER A 9 7.99 -9.87 -5.92
CA SER A 9 8.01 -11.17 -6.61
C SER A 9 6.59 -11.69 -6.84
N GLU A 10 6.43 -12.61 -7.80
CA GLU A 10 5.15 -13.27 -8.07
C GLU A 10 4.56 -13.97 -6.84
N THR A 11 5.42 -14.56 -6.01
CA THR A 11 5.03 -15.16 -4.73
C THR A 11 4.44 -14.13 -3.76
N LYS A 12 5.01 -12.92 -3.71
CA LYS A 12 4.53 -11.82 -2.87
C LYS A 12 3.19 -11.29 -3.38
N TYR A 13 3.01 -11.19 -4.70
CA TYR A 13 1.72 -10.85 -5.31
C TYR A 13 0.62 -11.85 -4.98
N LYS A 14 0.88 -13.16 -5.13
CA LYS A 14 -0.09 -14.21 -4.76
C LYS A 14 -0.49 -14.13 -3.29
N ARG A 15 0.46 -13.84 -2.41
CA ARG A 15 0.19 -13.62 -0.98
C ARG A 15 -0.72 -12.41 -0.75
N TRP A 16 -0.42 -11.26 -1.37
CA TRP A 16 -1.22 -10.05 -1.24
C TRP A 16 -2.65 -10.20 -1.77
N ILE A 17 -2.82 -10.93 -2.87
CA ILE A 17 -4.15 -11.27 -3.41
C ILE A 17 -4.92 -12.13 -2.40
N LYS A 18 -4.26 -13.14 -1.80
CA LYS A 18 -4.87 -13.99 -0.76
C LYS A 18 -5.23 -13.21 0.51
N GLU A 19 -4.43 -12.23 0.88
CA GLU A 19 -4.69 -11.30 1.99
C GLU A 19 -5.84 -10.31 1.67
N GLY A 20 -6.33 -10.26 0.43
CA GLY A 20 -7.40 -9.35 0.01
C GLY A 20 -6.95 -7.90 -0.16
N ARG A 21 -5.64 -7.64 -0.30
CA ARG A 21 -5.17 -6.28 -0.60
C ARG A 21 -5.76 -5.78 -1.91
N GLY A 22 -6.06 -4.50 -1.98
CA GLY A 22 -6.72 -3.85 -3.10
C GLY A 22 -8.24 -4.06 -3.15
N ASN A 23 -8.81 -4.90 -2.27
CA ASN A 23 -10.25 -5.12 -2.16
C ASN A 23 -10.83 -4.40 -0.92
N GLY A 24 -12.16 -4.27 -0.92
CA GLY A 24 -12.94 -3.60 0.12
C GLY A 24 -13.31 -2.16 -0.25
N CYS A 25 -14.13 -1.53 0.60
CA CYS A 25 -14.54 -0.13 0.48
C CYS A 25 -14.43 0.56 1.85
N ASP A 26 -14.21 1.88 1.84
CA ASP A 26 -14.12 2.73 3.02
C ASP A 26 -13.19 2.16 4.10
N SER A 27 -13.72 1.83 5.27
CA SER A 27 -12.96 1.31 6.42
C SER A 27 -12.43 -0.10 6.19
N GLY A 28 -13.09 -0.87 5.31
CA GLY A 28 -12.70 -2.23 4.94
C GLY A 28 -11.67 -2.28 3.80
N TYR A 29 -11.32 -1.15 3.17
CA TYR A 29 -10.36 -1.15 2.07
C TYR A 29 -8.93 -1.41 2.57
N LEU A 30 -8.30 -2.45 2.02
CA LEU A 30 -6.90 -2.79 2.28
C LEU A 30 -6.01 -2.19 1.18
N PRO A 31 -5.10 -1.25 1.47
CA PRO A 31 -4.23 -0.68 0.45
C PRO A 31 -3.27 -1.73 -0.14
N TRP A 32 -3.08 -1.67 -1.47
CA TRP A 32 -2.15 -2.57 -2.18
C TRP A 32 -0.70 -2.37 -1.72
N ILE A 33 -0.28 -1.11 -1.68
CA ILE A 33 1.05 -0.67 -1.26
C ILE A 33 0.92 0.12 0.03
N THR A 34 1.77 -0.17 1.00
CA THR A 34 1.88 0.60 2.24
C THR A 34 3.17 1.41 2.26
N VAL A 35 3.25 2.39 3.17
CA VAL A 35 4.49 3.17 3.44
C VAL A 35 5.70 2.30 3.80
N ARG A 36 5.50 1.03 4.16
CA ARG A 36 6.58 0.08 4.46
C ARG A 36 7.04 -0.70 3.23
N ASP A 37 6.19 -0.80 2.21
CA ASP A 37 6.48 -1.58 1.01
C ASP A 37 7.37 -0.79 0.04
N VAL A 38 7.24 0.55 0.03
CA VAL A 38 8.04 1.45 -0.79
C VAL A 38 8.60 2.56 0.10
N PRO A 39 9.93 2.63 0.29
CA PRO A 39 10.54 3.76 0.96
C PRO A 39 10.37 5.00 0.07
N SER A 40 9.99 6.12 0.65
CA SER A 40 10.01 7.39 -0.06
C SER A 40 11.40 8.00 -0.01
N ASP A 41 11.79 8.73 -1.06
CA ASP A 41 13.05 9.51 -1.06
C ASP A 41 12.96 10.72 -0.11
N GLY A 42 11.76 11.04 0.38
CA GLY A 42 11.50 12.13 1.33
C GLY A 42 10.66 11.67 2.52
N ARG A 43 9.38 12.08 2.54
CA ARG A 43 8.43 11.77 3.61
C ARG A 43 7.30 10.88 3.14
N SER A 44 6.76 10.10 4.06
CA SER A 44 5.55 9.30 3.86
C SER A 44 4.63 9.55 5.05
N HIS A 45 3.33 9.53 4.80
CA HIS A 45 2.34 9.93 5.80
C HIS A 45 1.32 8.81 6.05
N ARG A 46 0.93 8.69 7.33
CA ARG A 46 -0.18 7.86 7.77
C ARG A 46 -1.22 8.77 8.39
N VAL A 47 -2.29 9.04 7.66
CA VAL A 47 -3.31 10.02 8.07
C VAL A 47 -4.66 9.35 8.18
N PHE A 48 -5.39 9.60 9.26
CA PHE A 48 -6.75 9.11 9.42
C PHE A 48 -7.71 9.95 8.56
N GLY A 49 -8.44 9.30 7.66
CA GLY A 49 -9.45 9.93 6.82
C GLY A 49 -10.82 9.86 7.49
N HIS A 50 -11.40 11.01 7.84
CA HIS A 50 -12.73 11.05 8.47
C HIS A 50 -13.86 10.57 7.54
N LYS A 51 -13.71 10.69 6.22
CA LYS A 51 -14.73 10.23 5.26
C LYS A 51 -14.74 8.70 5.11
N SER A 52 -13.56 8.12 4.96
CA SER A 52 -13.35 6.69 4.72
C SER A 52 -13.20 5.88 6.00
N GLN A 53 -13.10 6.55 7.16
CA GLN A 53 -12.88 5.94 8.48
C GLN A 53 -11.70 4.95 8.48
N ARG A 54 -10.61 5.28 7.76
CA ARG A 54 -9.38 4.48 7.70
C ARG A 54 -8.12 5.32 7.74
N THR A 55 -7.00 4.66 8.05
CA THR A 55 -5.68 5.25 7.88
C THR A 55 -5.24 5.13 6.42
N HIS A 56 -5.06 6.28 5.76
CA HIS A 56 -4.47 6.35 4.44
C HIS A 56 -2.94 6.25 4.53
N HIS A 57 -2.35 5.50 3.62
CA HIS A 57 -0.91 5.38 3.44
C HIS A 57 -0.51 6.22 2.22
N LEU A 58 0.12 7.38 2.47
CA LEU A 58 0.61 8.30 1.43
C LEU A 58 2.13 8.12 1.30
N LEU A 59 2.62 7.98 0.07
CA LEU A 59 4.02 7.62 -0.21
C LEU A 59 4.91 8.83 -0.53
N SER A 60 4.34 10.02 -0.60
CA SER A 60 5.05 11.29 -0.76
C SER A 60 4.31 12.38 0.02
N ASP A 61 4.99 13.52 0.19
CA ASP A 61 4.36 14.81 0.51
C ASP A 61 3.68 15.37 -0.76
#